data_AF-C4YC51-F1
#
_entry.id   AF-C4YC51-F1
#
_cell.length_a   1.000
_cell.length_b   1.000
_cell.length_c   1.000
_cell.angle_alpha   90.00
_cell.angle_beta   90.00
_cell.angle_gamma   90.00
#
_symmetry.space_group_name_H-M   'P 1'
#
loop_
_entity.id
_entity.type
_entity.pdbx_description
1 polymer ?
#
loop_
_entity_poly.entity_id
_entity_poly.type
_entity_poly.pdbx_seq_one_letter_code
_entity_poly.pdbx_strand_id
1 'polypeptide(L)'
;MENLENIKGFVRSLEHSVEDLSEALEPVLNTSIEDMIAECTTPQQKVKVYNSYLYCVISILFAYIKSLGVNTDDHPVMNELTRIKQSMKALKDAEESLQKKSENAKESKDQAKEFLQRALGTTGGAAAPDSMKSPAISKVNFQGTHTKFTDDEHKTSSTATSYKGPSGKVAKPRKGGSKSSK
;
A
#
# COMPACT_ATOMS: atom_id res chain seq x y z
N MET A 1 -49.09 40.32 -4.72
CA MET A 1 -47.86 41.16 -4.61
C MET A 1 -46.76 40.50 -3.77
N GLU A 2 -47.08 39.59 -2.84
CA GLU A 2 -46.09 38.91 -1.97
C GLU A 2 -45.02 38.08 -2.70
N ASN A 3 -45.32 37.53 -3.88
CA ASN A 3 -44.35 36.72 -4.64
C ASN A 3 -43.26 37.53 -5.34
N LEU A 4 -43.46 38.84 -5.55
CA LEU A 4 -42.54 39.64 -6.37
C LEU A 4 -41.24 39.95 -5.63
N GLU A 5 -41.32 40.15 -4.31
CA GLU A 5 -40.13 40.32 -3.45
C GLU A 5 -39.32 39.02 -3.34
N ASN A 6 -39.98 37.86 -3.26
CA ASN A 6 -39.30 36.56 -3.25
C ASN A 6 -38.56 36.32 -4.58
N ILE A 7 -39.20 36.61 -5.72
CA ILE A 7 -38.58 36.47 -7.05
C ILE A 7 -37.36 37.39 -7.16
N LYS A 8 -37.47 38.66 -6.75
CA LYS A 8 -36.32 39.58 -6.71
C LYS A 8 -35.18 39.04 -5.83
N GLY A 9 -35.52 38.44 -4.69
CA GLY A 9 -34.54 37.78 -3.82
C GLY A 9 -33.80 36.63 -4.51
N PHE A 10 -34.52 35.76 -5.22
CA PHE A 10 -33.91 34.66 -5.98
C PHE A 10 -33.03 35.16 -7.13
N VAL A 11 -33.45 36.22 -7.84
CA VAL A 11 -32.66 36.81 -8.93
C VAL A 11 -31.34 37.40 -8.40
N ARG A 12 -31.37 38.15 -7.29
CA ARG A 12 -30.15 38.69 -6.67
C ARG A 12 -29.22 37.59 -6.17
N SER A 13 -29.78 36.54 -5.58
CA SER A 13 -29.00 35.38 -5.14
C SER A 13 -28.31 34.68 -6.31
N LEU A 14 -29.02 34.53 -7.44
CA LEU A 14 -28.46 33.97 -8.67
C LEU A 14 -27.36 34.86 -9.25
N GLU A 15 -27.56 36.18 -9.28
CA GLU A 15 -26.56 37.16 -9.73
C GLU A 15 -25.26 37.02 -8.94
N HIS A 16 -25.33 37.05 -7.61
CA HIS A 16 -24.15 36.84 -6.76
C HIS A 16 -23.51 35.47 -6.96
N SER A 17 -24.31 34.41 -7.10
CA SER A 17 -23.77 33.07 -7.37
C SER A 17 -23.00 32.99 -8.70
N VAL A 18 -23.41 33.77 -9.70
CA VAL A 18 -22.74 33.84 -11.01
C VAL A 18 -21.46 34.68 -10.91
N GLU A 19 -21.47 35.77 -10.13
CA GLU A 19 -20.27 36.57 -9.84
C GLU A 19 -19.20 35.71 -9.14
N ASP A 20 -19.57 35.05 -8.04
CA ASP A 20 -18.69 34.14 -7.28
C ASP A 20 -18.13 33.03 -8.16
N LEU A 21 -18.97 32.42 -9.01
CA LEU A 21 -18.54 31.38 -9.93
C LEU A 21 -17.56 31.91 -10.98
N SER A 22 -17.77 33.13 -11.47
CA SER A 22 -16.91 33.75 -12.48
C SER A 22 -15.51 34.03 -11.92
N GLU A 23 -15.44 34.56 -10.69
CA GLU A 23 -14.17 34.76 -9.98
C GLU A 23 -13.45 33.43 -9.71
N ALA A 24 -14.18 32.40 -9.27
CA ALA A 24 -13.61 31.08 -9.02
C ALA A 24 -13.10 30.37 -10.29
N LEU A 25 -13.69 30.67 -11.45
CA LEU A 25 -13.30 30.08 -12.73
C LEU A 25 -12.12 30.79 -13.40
N GLU A 26 -11.85 32.05 -13.09
CA GLU A 26 -10.76 32.83 -13.66
C GLU A 26 -9.39 32.09 -13.68
N PRO A 27 -8.89 31.49 -12.57
CA PRO A 27 -7.62 30.76 -12.59
C PRO A 27 -7.65 29.51 -13.49
N VAL A 28 -8.82 28.86 -13.58
CA VAL A 28 -9.01 27.64 -14.38
C VAL A 28 -9.07 27.97 -15.88
N LEU A 29 -9.60 29.14 -16.24
CA LEU A 29 -9.69 29.62 -17.62
C LEU A 29 -8.36 30.20 -18.13
N ASN A 30 -7.55 30.76 -17.23
CA ASN A 30 -6.23 31.31 -17.56
C ASN A 30 -5.14 30.24 -17.78
N THR A 31 -5.42 28.99 -17.40
CA THR A 31 -4.47 27.88 -17.54
C THR A 31 -5.04 26.86 -18.52
N SER A 32 -4.23 26.39 -19.49
CA SER A 32 -4.72 25.34 -20.39
C SER A 32 -4.87 24.02 -19.62
N ILE A 33 -5.82 23.19 -20.05
CA ILE A 33 -5.99 21.84 -19.47
C ILE A 33 -4.73 21.00 -19.70
N GLU A 34 -4.06 21.19 -20.84
CA GLU A 34 -2.83 20.47 -21.18
C GLU A 34 -1.71 20.78 -20.18
N ASP A 35 -1.56 22.06 -19.79
CA ASP A 35 -0.58 22.49 -18.79
C ASP A 35 -0.89 21.91 -17.41
N MET A 36 -2.15 21.98 -16.96
CA MET A 36 -2.58 21.37 -15.69
C MET A 36 -2.32 19.85 -15.65
N ILE A 37 -2.51 19.16 -16.77
CA ILE A 37 -2.26 17.73 -16.89
C ILE A 37 -0.76 17.41 -16.97
N ALA A 38 0.04 18.30 -17.54
CA ALA A 38 1.49 18.17 -17.60
C ALA A 38 2.13 18.27 -16.21
N GLU A 39 1.60 19.11 -15.32
CA GLU A 39 2.03 19.23 -13.92
C GLU A 39 1.71 18.00 -13.06
N CYS A 40 0.73 17.19 -13.48
CA CYS A 40 0.32 16.00 -12.73
C CYS A 40 1.37 14.89 -12.81
N THR A 41 1.93 14.49 -11.65
CA THR A 41 2.96 13.45 -11.56
C THR A 41 2.39 12.03 -11.62
N THR A 42 1.16 11.84 -11.13
CA THR A 42 0.52 10.53 -11.05
C THR A 42 -0.71 10.44 -11.96
N PRO A 43 -1.04 9.25 -12.50
CA PRO A 43 -2.26 9.05 -13.29
C PRO A 43 -3.54 9.43 -12.54
N GLN A 44 -3.59 9.21 -11.23
CA GLN A 44 -4.72 9.53 -10.36
C GLN A 44 -4.99 11.04 -10.33
N GLN A 45 -3.94 11.85 -10.23
CA GLN A 45 -4.04 13.31 -10.30
C GLN A 45 -4.62 13.76 -11.65
N LYS A 46 -4.15 13.17 -12.76
CA LYS A 46 -4.67 13.48 -14.10
C LYS A 46 -6.17 13.21 -14.21
N VAL A 47 -6.61 12.02 -13.78
CA VAL A 47 -8.03 11.65 -13.80
C VAL A 47 -8.86 12.57 -12.91
N LYS A 48 -8.31 13.00 -11.76
CA LYS A 48 -8.98 13.96 -10.87
C LYS A 48 -9.21 15.30 -11.56
N VAL A 49 -8.20 15.84 -12.26
CA VAL A 49 -8.33 17.09 -13.04
C VAL A 49 -9.41 16.95 -14.11
N TYR A 50 -9.38 15.89 -14.92
CA TYR A 50 -10.39 15.65 -15.95
C TYR A 50 -11.81 15.53 -15.38
N ASN A 51 -11.98 14.77 -14.30
CA ASN A 51 -13.29 14.61 -13.65
C ASN A 51 -13.82 15.93 -13.09
N SER A 52 -12.96 16.74 -12.46
CA SER A 52 -13.33 18.07 -11.95
C SER A 52 -13.75 19.00 -13.10
N TYR A 53 -12.97 19.04 -14.17
CA TYR A 53 -13.26 19.89 -15.33
C TYR A 53 -14.61 19.52 -15.98
N LEU A 54 -14.81 18.22 -16.22
CA LEU A 54 -16.05 17.71 -16.79
C LEU A 54 -17.26 17.99 -15.89
N TYR A 55 -17.09 17.86 -14.57
CA TYR A 55 -18.13 18.21 -13.61
C TYR A 55 -18.51 19.69 -13.67
N CYS A 56 -17.53 20.59 -13.73
CA CYS A 56 -17.79 22.03 -13.85
C CYS A 56 -18.59 22.34 -15.13
N VAL A 57 -18.13 21.85 -16.29
CA VAL A 57 -18.79 22.10 -17.58
C VAL A 57 -20.24 21.61 -17.59
N ILE A 58 -20.49 20.37 -17.16
CA ILE A 58 -21.84 19.81 -17.15
C ILE A 58 -22.73 20.48 -16.10
N SER A 59 -22.18 20.89 -14.96
CA SER A 59 -22.94 21.60 -13.92
C SER A 59 -23.38 22.99 -14.39
N ILE A 60 -22.50 23.72 -15.10
CA ILE A 60 -22.85 25.02 -15.70
C ILE A 60 -23.90 24.83 -16.79
N LEU A 61 -23.74 23.81 -17.64
CA LEU A 61 -24.73 23.49 -18.68
C LEU A 61 -26.10 23.15 -18.07
N PHE A 62 -26.12 22.37 -16.99
CA PHE A 62 -27.35 22.08 -16.24
C PHE A 62 -28.02 23.34 -15.70
N ALA A 63 -27.24 24.24 -15.07
CA ALA A 63 -27.75 25.51 -14.56
C ALA A 63 -28.31 26.40 -15.67
N TYR A 64 -27.64 26.45 -16.83
CA TYR A 64 -28.10 27.17 -18.02
C TYR A 64 -29.43 26.62 -18.56
N ILE A 65 -29.56 25.30 -18.70
CA ILE A 65 -30.80 24.68 -19.18
C ILE A 65 -31.96 24.95 -18.19
N LYS A 66 -31.66 24.93 -16.88
CA LYS A 66 -32.63 25.28 -15.84
C LYS A 66 -33.07 26.74 -15.93
N SER A 67 -32.17 27.68 -16.24
CA SER A 67 -32.53 29.10 -16.35
C SER A 67 -33.38 29.40 -17.58
N LEU A 68 -33.26 28.59 -18.64
CA LEU A 68 -34.17 28.63 -19.79
C LEU A 68 -35.57 28.08 -19.49
N GLY A 69 -35.80 27.48 -18.33
CA GLY A 69 -37.09 26.90 -17.95
C GLY A 69 -37.38 25.54 -18.59
N VAL A 70 -36.36 24.87 -19.16
CA VAL A 70 -36.51 23.53 -19.73
C VAL A 70 -36.63 22.50 -18.61
N ASN A 71 -37.53 21.53 -18.76
CA ASN A 71 -37.63 20.42 -17.81
C ASN A 71 -36.36 19.55 -17.91
N THR A 72 -35.65 19.41 -16.80
CA THR A 72 -34.39 18.65 -16.76
C THR A 72 -34.55 17.18 -16.46
N ASP A 73 -35.70 16.75 -15.96
CA ASP A 73 -35.88 15.38 -15.49
C ASP A 73 -35.83 14.39 -16.66
N ASP A 74 -36.41 14.80 -17.80
CA ASP A 74 -36.35 14.07 -19.07
C ASP A 74 -35.16 14.49 -19.95
N HIS A 75 -34.35 15.46 -19.51
CA HIS A 75 -33.28 16.01 -20.33
C HIS A 75 -32.01 15.13 -20.26
N PRO A 76 -31.32 14.87 -21.39
CA PRO A 76 -30.10 14.05 -21.43
C PRO A 76 -28.97 14.50 -20.49
N VAL A 77 -28.99 15.74 -20.02
CA VAL A 77 -28.03 16.28 -19.04
C VAL A 77 -28.00 15.47 -17.74
N MET A 78 -29.12 14.86 -17.32
CA MET A 78 -29.14 14.00 -16.14
C MET A 78 -28.35 12.70 -16.35
N ASN A 79 -28.30 12.19 -17.58
CA ASN A 79 -27.46 11.03 -17.91
C ASN A 79 -25.98 11.41 -17.82
N GLU A 80 -25.61 12.61 -18.29
CA GLU A 80 -24.24 13.13 -18.19
C GLU A 80 -23.81 13.32 -16.73
N LEU A 81 -24.67 13.89 -15.88
CA LEU A 81 -24.42 14.01 -14.43
C LEU A 81 -24.24 12.64 -13.77
N THR A 82 -25.04 11.65 -14.16
CA THR A 82 -24.92 10.27 -13.67
C THR A 82 -23.58 9.65 -14.12
N ARG A 83 -23.16 9.87 -15.37
CA ARG A 83 -21.88 9.37 -15.89
C ARG A 83 -20.69 9.96 -15.12
N ILE A 84 -20.71 11.26 -14.83
CA ILE A 84 -19.65 11.93 -14.05
C ILE A 84 -19.59 11.37 -12.63
N LYS A 85 -20.75 11.22 -11.98
CA LYS A 85 -20.82 10.63 -10.64
C LYS A 85 -20.22 9.22 -10.60
N GLN A 86 -20.51 8.40 -11.59
CA GLN A 86 -19.91 7.07 -11.74
C GLN A 86 -18.40 7.14 -11.95
N SER A 87 -17.92 8.06 -12.78
CA SER A 87 -16.49 8.25 -13.06
C SER A 87 -15.70 8.70 -11.82
N MET A 88 -16.26 9.63 -11.04
CA MET A 88 -15.68 10.04 -9.76
C MET A 88 -15.72 8.93 -8.72
N LYS A 89 -16.77 8.11 -8.69
CA LYS A 89 -16.85 6.94 -7.81
C LYS A 89 -15.78 5.91 -8.18
N ALA A 90 -15.61 5.60 -9.46
CA ALA A 90 -14.59 4.67 -9.92
C ALA A 90 -13.17 5.11 -9.53
N LEU A 91 -12.88 6.42 -9.57
CA LEU A 91 -11.61 6.95 -9.08
C LEU A 91 -11.42 6.71 -7.58
N LYS A 92 -12.44 6.99 -6.75
CA LYS A 92 -12.39 6.76 -5.31
C LYS A 92 -12.21 5.27 -4.97
N ASP A 93 -12.98 4.40 -5.62
CA ASP A 93 -12.89 2.95 -5.42
C ASP A 93 -11.47 2.45 -5.79
N ALA A 94 -10.87 3.00 -6.84
CA ALA A 94 -9.49 2.69 -7.24
C ALA A 94 -8.47 3.18 -6.20
N GLU A 95 -8.61 4.39 -5.66
CA GLU A 95 -7.75 4.94 -4.62
C GLU A 95 -7.81 4.10 -3.33
N GLU A 96 -9.00 3.73 -2.88
CA GLU A 96 -9.20 2.86 -1.71
C GLU A 96 -8.58 1.48 -1.91
N SER A 97 -8.74 0.89 -3.10
CA SER A 97 -8.16 -0.41 -3.42
C SER A 97 -6.63 -0.39 -3.36
N LEU A 98 -6.03 0.72 -3.81
CA LEU A 98 -4.58 0.90 -3.81
C LEU A 98 -4.03 1.08 -2.38
N GLN A 99 -4.75 1.82 -1.53
CA GLN A 99 -4.41 1.98 -0.12
C GLN A 99 -4.44 0.65 0.62
N LYS A 100 -5.53 -0.14 0.47
CA LYS A 100 -5.65 -1.48 1.07
C LYS A 100 -4.53 -2.42 0.62
N LYS A 101 -4.18 -2.38 -0.67
CA LYS A 101 -3.08 -3.20 -1.20
C LYS A 101 -1.73 -2.80 -0.63
N SER A 102 -1.48 -1.51 -0.43
CA SER A 102 -0.27 -0.99 0.23
C SER A 102 -0.21 -1.43 1.70
N GLU A 103 -1.32 -1.36 2.42
CA GLU A 103 -1.41 -1.77 3.84
C GLU A 103 -1.12 -3.27 4.01
N ASN A 104 -1.82 -4.12 3.25
CA ASN A 104 -1.56 -5.56 3.23
C ASN A 104 -0.11 -5.92 2.85
N ALA A 105 0.49 -5.15 1.93
CA ALA A 105 1.88 -5.33 1.55
C ALA A 105 2.88 -4.92 2.65
N LYS A 106 2.52 -3.96 3.51
CA LYS A 106 3.33 -3.62 4.69
C LYS A 106 3.19 -4.67 5.78
N GLU A 107 1.97 -5.08 6.09
CA GLU A 107 1.69 -6.12 7.09
C GLU A 107 2.40 -7.43 6.76
N SER A 108 2.35 -7.87 5.50
CA SER A 108 3.06 -9.09 5.06
C SER A 108 4.59 -8.96 5.14
N LYS A 109 5.15 -7.77 4.89
CA LYS A 109 6.59 -7.50 5.07
C LYS A 109 6.98 -7.54 6.55
N ASP A 110 6.13 -7.00 7.42
CA ASP A 110 6.36 -6.98 8.87
C ASP A 110 6.24 -8.39 9.46
N GLN A 111 5.23 -9.16 9.05
CA GLN A 111 5.09 -10.57 9.42
C GLN A 111 6.26 -11.42 8.92
N ALA A 112 6.71 -11.21 7.67
CA ALA A 112 7.89 -11.91 7.14
C ALA A 112 9.16 -11.55 7.92
N LYS A 113 9.33 -10.27 8.29
CA LYS A 113 10.45 -9.80 9.12
C LYS A 113 10.42 -10.45 10.51
N GLU A 114 9.25 -10.52 11.15
CA GLU A 114 9.08 -11.15 12.45
C GLU A 114 9.32 -12.68 12.38
N PHE A 115 8.80 -13.34 11.34
CA PHE A 115 9.04 -14.76 11.08
C PHE A 115 10.53 -15.04 10.93
N LEU A 116 11.25 -14.24 10.15
CA LEU A 116 12.70 -14.36 9.98
C LEU A 116 13.45 -14.12 11.29
N GLN A 117 13.06 -13.15 12.10
CA GLN A 117 13.66 -12.90 13.42
C GLN A 117 13.45 -14.08 14.38
N ARG A 118 12.24 -14.64 14.44
CA ARG A 118 11.93 -15.81 15.28
C ARG A 118 12.66 -17.06 14.81
N ALA A 119 12.72 -17.30 13.50
CA ALA A 119 13.32 -18.50 12.92
C ALA A 119 14.86 -18.50 12.97
N LEU A 120 15.50 -17.34 12.80
CA LEU A 120 16.96 -17.24 12.79
C LEU A 120 17.55 -16.98 14.19
N GLY A 121 16.73 -16.68 15.20
CA GLY A 121 17.19 -16.34 16.55
C GLY A 121 18.02 -15.05 16.62
N THR A 122 18.14 -14.34 15.49
CA THR A 122 18.81 -13.05 15.40
C THR A 122 17.78 -11.97 15.64
N THR A 123 17.95 -11.17 16.70
CA THR A 123 17.23 -9.92 16.88
C THR A 123 17.72 -8.89 15.86
N GLY A 124 17.35 -9.06 14.59
CA GLY A 124 17.77 -8.11 13.55
C GLY A 124 17.74 -8.67 12.14
N GLY A 125 16.61 -8.51 11.44
CA GLY A 125 16.64 -8.52 9.98
C GLY A 125 17.32 -7.24 9.48
N ALA A 126 18.17 -7.35 8.44
CA ALA A 126 18.86 -6.35 7.59
C ALA A 126 19.52 -5.09 8.21
N ALA A 127 19.10 -4.65 9.39
CA ALA A 127 19.57 -3.51 10.17
C ALA A 127 20.15 -3.95 11.53
N ALA A 128 20.64 -5.19 11.63
CA ALA A 128 21.37 -5.63 12.81
C ALA A 128 22.73 -4.91 12.87
N PRO A 129 23.08 -4.20 13.96
CA PRO A 129 24.43 -3.68 14.13
C PRO A 129 25.43 -4.84 14.12
N ASP A 130 26.64 -4.62 13.59
CA ASP A 130 27.65 -5.67 13.36
C ASP A 130 27.99 -6.49 14.62
N SER A 131 27.73 -5.95 15.81
CA SER A 131 27.91 -6.62 17.10
C SER A 131 26.93 -7.78 17.37
N MET A 132 25.77 -7.81 16.71
CA MET A 132 24.76 -8.88 16.85
C MET A 132 24.77 -9.89 15.68
N LYS A 133 25.66 -9.70 14.69
CA LYS A 133 25.86 -10.67 13.60
C LYS A 133 26.72 -11.87 13.99
N SER A 134 27.28 -11.87 15.20
CA SER A 134 28.14 -12.95 15.67
C SER A 134 27.32 -14.06 16.35
N PRO A 135 27.67 -15.35 16.14
CA PRO A 135 26.89 -16.45 16.69
C PRO A 135 26.84 -16.38 18.22
N ALA A 136 25.65 -16.58 18.80
CA ALA A 136 25.40 -16.60 20.24
C ALA A 136 26.23 -17.65 21.02
N ILE A 137 26.91 -18.57 20.32
CA ILE A 137 27.81 -19.56 20.89
C ILE A 137 29.24 -19.37 20.37
N SER A 138 29.87 -18.21 20.59
CA SER A 138 31.34 -18.16 20.43
C SER A 138 31.99 -17.05 21.25
N LYS A 139 32.58 -17.49 22.37
CA LYS A 139 33.89 -17.11 22.93
C LYS A 139 34.04 -17.63 24.36
N VAL A 140 32.94 -17.75 25.09
CA VAL A 140 32.95 -18.21 26.50
C VAL A 140 33.23 -19.71 26.61
N ASN A 141 32.74 -20.54 25.68
CA ASN A 141 32.96 -22.00 25.73
C ASN A 141 34.27 -22.48 25.08
N PHE A 142 35.05 -21.61 24.43
CA PHE A 142 36.31 -21.99 23.75
C PHE A 142 37.56 -21.41 24.41
N GLN A 143 37.42 -20.64 25.49
CA GLN A 143 38.57 -20.25 26.33
C GLN A 143 38.85 -21.32 27.37
N GLY A 144 39.27 -22.49 26.90
CA GLY A 144 39.77 -23.60 27.71
C GLY A 144 41.09 -24.05 27.11
N THR A 145 42.18 -23.63 27.74
CA THR A 145 43.54 -24.19 27.68
C THR A 145 43.87 -25.06 26.45
N HIS A 146 44.51 -24.48 25.43
CA HIS A 146 45.31 -25.27 24.50
C HIS A 146 46.37 -26.03 25.32
N THR A 147 46.22 -27.34 25.50
CA THR A 147 47.34 -28.21 25.86
C THR A 147 48.27 -28.26 24.67
N LYS A 148 49.34 -27.47 24.75
CA LYS A 148 50.42 -27.46 23.77
C LYS A 148 51.13 -28.82 23.89
N PHE A 149 50.90 -29.72 22.95
CA PHE A 149 51.71 -30.94 22.82
C PHE A 149 53.09 -30.51 22.32
N THR A 150 54.05 -30.43 23.23
CA THR A 150 55.46 -30.47 22.87
C THR A 150 55.81 -31.91 22.56
N ASP A 151 56.29 -32.14 21.35
CA ASP A 151 56.75 -33.44 20.88
C ASP A 151 58.10 -33.72 21.55
N ASP A 152 58.06 -34.29 22.75
CA ASP A 152 59.22 -34.90 23.40
C ASP A 152 58.85 -36.34 23.75
N GLU A 153 59.56 -37.27 23.12
CA GLU A 153 59.40 -38.70 23.30
C GLU A 153 59.65 -39.09 24.76
N HIS A 154 58.71 -39.81 25.39
CA HIS A 154 59.07 -40.89 26.30
C HIS A 154 57.92 -41.88 26.52
N LYS A 155 58.24 -43.16 26.27
CA LYS A 155 57.47 -44.35 26.63
C LYS A 155 57.26 -44.41 28.16
N THR A 156 56.07 -44.78 28.63
CA THR A 156 55.72 -46.12 29.16
C THR A 156 54.40 -46.14 29.97
N SER A 157 53.56 -47.13 29.64
CA SER A 157 52.73 -48.01 30.50
C SER A 157 51.60 -47.49 31.43
N SER A 158 50.41 -48.07 31.17
CA SER A 158 49.34 -48.54 32.09
C SER A 158 48.60 -47.50 32.95
N THR A 159 47.26 -47.50 33.11
CA THR A 159 46.30 -48.61 33.18
C THR A 159 44.87 -48.09 32.98
N ALA A 160 43.96 -48.98 32.57
CA ALA A 160 42.58 -48.74 32.16
C ALA A 160 41.60 -48.40 33.30
N THR A 161 40.53 -47.65 32.96
CA THR A 161 39.17 -47.90 33.49
C THR A 161 38.12 -47.64 32.40
N SER A 162 37.21 -48.61 32.22
CA SER A 162 36.18 -48.71 31.19
C SER A 162 34.87 -48.01 31.62
N TYR A 163 34.04 -47.52 30.69
CA TYR A 163 32.62 -47.93 30.58
C TYR A 163 31.95 -47.52 29.25
N LYS A 164 30.97 -48.36 28.87
CA LYS A 164 30.32 -48.56 27.56
C LYS A 164 29.31 -47.48 27.16
N GLY A 165 29.29 -47.11 25.87
CA GLY A 165 28.15 -46.45 25.19
C GLY A 165 27.29 -47.48 24.42
N PRO A 166 25.95 -47.32 24.36
CA PRO A 166 25.08 -48.29 23.71
C PRO A 166 25.01 -48.09 22.19
N SER A 167 24.99 -49.21 21.48
CA SER A 167 24.78 -49.35 20.04
C SER A 167 23.37 -48.92 19.62
N GLY A 168 23.26 -48.07 18.59
CA GLY A 168 22.01 -47.68 17.94
C GLY A 168 22.14 -47.78 16.42
N LYS A 169 21.19 -48.47 15.79
CA LYS A 169 21.28 -49.12 14.48
C LYS A 169 21.15 -48.16 13.28
N VAL A 170 21.93 -48.42 12.23
CA VAL A 170 21.76 -47.86 10.88
C VAL A 170 20.47 -48.39 10.27
N ALA A 171 19.53 -47.50 9.93
CA ALA A 171 18.30 -47.82 9.22
C ALA A 171 18.40 -47.41 7.73
N LYS A 172 18.15 -48.38 6.84
CA LYS A 172 18.15 -48.29 5.37
C LYS A 172 16.94 -47.50 4.82
N PRO A 173 17.01 -46.99 3.57
CA PRO A 173 15.93 -46.20 2.96
C PRO A 173 14.77 -47.09 2.48
N ARG A 174 13.53 -46.59 2.55
CA ARG A 174 12.34 -47.24 1.96
C ARG A 174 11.89 -46.50 0.70
N LYS A 175 11.84 -47.25 -0.41
CA LYS A 175 11.16 -46.92 -1.67
C LYS A 175 9.66 -47.21 -1.58
N GLY A 176 8.86 -46.33 -2.19
CA GLY A 176 7.69 -46.70 -3.01
C GLY A 176 6.30 -46.64 -2.38
N GLY A 177 5.35 -46.02 -3.10
CA GLY A 177 3.94 -46.40 -3.03
C GLY A 177 2.91 -45.26 -3.07
N SER A 178 2.38 -45.01 -4.26
CA SER A 178 1.17 -44.22 -4.60
C SER A 178 -0.10 -44.57 -3.82
N LYS A 179 -1.01 -43.60 -3.66
CA LYS A 179 -2.49 -43.72 -3.84
C LYS A 179 -3.11 -42.32 -3.70
N SER A 180 -3.58 -41.72 -4.78
CA SER A 180 -4.95 -41.77 -5.33
C SER A 180 -5.95 -40.95 -4.51
N SER A 181 -6.36 -39.86 -5.15
CA SER A 181 -7.50 -39.00 -4.85
C SER A 181 -8.79 -39.81 -4.69
N LYS A 182 -9.63 -39.34 -3.77
CA LYS A 182 -11.08 -39.45 -3.83
C LYS A 182 -11.66 -38.16 -3.27
#